data_AF-A0A2P7VAN7-F1
#
_entry.id   AF-A0A2P7VAN7-F1
#
_cell.length_a   1.000
_cell.length_b   1.000
_cell.length_c   1.000
_cell.angle_alpha   90.00
_cell.angle_beta   90.00
_cell.angle_gamma   90.00
#
_symmetry.space_group_name_H-M   'P 1'
#
loop_
_entity.id
_entity.type
_entity.pdbx_description
1 polymer ?
#
loop_
_entity_poly.entity_id
_entity_poly.type
_entity_poly.pdbx_seq_one_letter_code
_entity_poly.pdbx_strand_id
1 'polypeptide(L)' 'MKTTPSPKDLLDKEWIDLIFTARKMGISIEEIRFFLVNSPLPLEEEKNDYKCRTSYRVP' A
#
# COMPACT_ATOMS: atom_id res chain seq x y z
N MET A 1 -26.56 19.87 7.58
CA MET A 1 -26.92 18.47 7.23
C MET A 1 -25.61 17.70 7.08
N LYS A 2 -25.40 16.61 7.83
CA LYS A 2 -24.19 15.78 7.68
C LYS A 2 -24.49 14.72 6.61
N THR A 3 -24.05 14.96 5.38
CA THR A 3 -24.10 13.97 4.30
C THR A 3 -23.09 12.88 4.60
N THR A 4 -23.57 11.64 4.73
CA THR A 4 -22.71 10.44 4.81
C THR A 4 -21.83 10.37 3.57
N PRO A 5 -20.51 10.14 3.71
CA PRO A 5 -19.62 10.02 2.55
C PRO A 5 -20.08 8.84 1.68
N SER A 6 -20.07 9.06 0.37
CA SER A 6 -20.39 8.00 -0.60
C SER A 6 -19.31 6.93 -0.51
N PRO A 7 -19.60 5.64 -0.75
CA PRO A 7 -18.58 4.59 -0.82
C PRO A 7 -17.45 4.89 -1.80
N LYS A 8 -17.72 5.73 -2.81
CA LYS A 8 -16.73 6.20 -3.79
C LYS A 8 -15.74 7.22 -3.21
N ASP A 9 -16.14 7.94 -2.16
CA ASP A 9 -15.27 8.90 -1.46
C ASP A 9 -14.30 8.19 -0.49
N LEU A 10 -14.51 6.88 -0.24
CA LEU A 10 -13.65 6.04 0.60
C LEU A 10 -12.57 5.29 -0.19
N LEU A 11 -12.57 5.37 -1.52
CA LEU A 11 -11.53 4.76 -2.35
C LEU A 11 -10.35 5.71 -2.45
N ASP A 12 -9.19 5.23 -2.01
CA ASP A 12 -7.93 5.97 -2.11
C ASP A 12 -7.59 6.26 -3.57
N LYS A 13 -7.27 7.54 -3.85
CA LYS A 13 -6.92 8.01 -5.20
C LYS A 13 -5.74 7.25 -5.79
N GLU A 14 -4.76 6.89 -4.95
CA GLU A 14 -3.58 6.13 -5.36
C GLU A 14 -3.94 4.73 -5.87
N TRP A 15 -4.88 4.05 -5.21
CA TRP A 15 -5.38 2.76 -5.66
C TRP A 15 -6.15 2.87 -6.98
N ILE A 16 -6.92 3.94 -7.15
CA ILE A 16 -7.63 4.21 -8.41
C ILE A 16 -6.62 4.39 -9.57
N ASP A 17 -5.59 5.22 -9.36
CA ASP A 17 -4.55 5.49 -10.36
C ASP A 17 -3.73 4.23 -10.70
N LEU A 18 -3.46 3.39 -9.69
CA LEU A 18 -2.79 2.11 -9.87
C LEU A 18 -3.60 1.17 -10.78
N ILE A 19 -4.91 1.03 -10.53
CA ILE A 19 -5.79 0.19 -11.35
C ILE A 19 -5.88 0.73 -12.78
N PHE A 20 -5.97 2.05 -12.96
CA PHE A 20 -5.97 2.64 -14.31
C PHE A 20 -4.66 2.39 -15.05
N THR A 21 -3.52 2.46 -14.36
CA THR A 21 -2.21 2.18 -14.94
C THR A 21 -2.09 0.72 -15.35
N ALA A 22 -2.50 -0.22 -14.48
CA ALA A 22 -2.51 -1.64 -14.78
C ALA A 22 -3.35 -1.96 -16.03
N ARG A 23 -4.53 -1.34 -16.17
CA ARG A 23 -5.37 -1.48 -17.37
C ARG A 23 -4.69 -0.97 -18.64
N LYS A 24 -3.96 0.15 -18.57
CA LYS A 24 -3.19 0.69 -19.71
C LYS A 24 -2.05 -0.24 -20.12
N MET A 25 -1.50 -0.99 -19.17
CA MET A 25 -0.47 -2.01 -19.41
C MET A 25 -1.04 -3.34 -19.91
N GLY A 26 -2.36 -3.45 -20.06
CA GLY A 26 -3.01 -4.68 -20.52
C GLY A 26 -3.22 -5.73 -19.44
N ILE A 27 -3.03 -5.39 -18.17
CA ILE A 27 -3.28 -6.28 -17.04
C ILE A 27 -4.79 -6.41 -16.82
N SER A 28 -5.29 -7.63 -16.81
CA SER A 28 -6.70 -7.94 -16.59
C SER A 28 -7.10 -7.80 -15.13
N ILE A 29 -8.39 -7.58 -14.86
CA ILE A 29 -8.89 -7.50 -13.48
C ILE A 29 -8.79 -8.86 -12.78
N GLU A 30 -8.88 -9.96 -13.53
CA GLU A 30 -8.70 -11.33 -13.06
C GLU A 30 -7.28 -11.56 -12.54
N GLU A 31 -6.26 -11.08 -13.25
CA GLU A 31 -4.86 -11.15 -12.81
C GLU A 31 -4.62 -10.33 -11.53
N ILE A 32 -5.20 -9.12 -11.46
CA ILE A 32 -5.11 -8.28 -10.26
C ILE A 32 -5.76 -8.99 -9.06
N ARG A 33 -6.95 -9.57 -9.25
CA ARG A 33 -7.66 -10.34 -8.21
C ARG A 33 -6.85 -11.57 -7.79
N PHE A 34 -6.33 -12.30 -8.77
CA PHE A 34 -5.50 -13.47 -8.51
C PHE A 34 -4.27 -13.10 -7.68
N PHE A 35 -3.58 -12.01 -8.04
CA PHE A 35 -2.44 -11.51 -7.28
C PHE A 35 -2.84 -11.12 -5.85
N LEU A 36 -3.90 -10.33 -5.66
CA LEU A 36 -4.31 -9.89 -4.33
C LEU A 36 -4.74 -11.04 -3.40
N VAL A 37 -5.34 -12.10 -3.96
CA VAL A 37 -5.79 -13.27 -3.19
C VAL A 37 -4.65 -14.25 -2.90
N ASN A 38 -3.74 -14.45 -3.86
CA ASN A 38 -2.72 -15.49 -3.80
C ASN A 38 -1.31 -14.97 -3.52
N SER A 39 -1.11 -13.66 -3.44
CA SER A 39 0.18 -13.09 -3.06
C SER A 39 0.48 -13.56 -1.63
N PRO A 40 1.55 -14.35 -1.40
CA PRO A 40 2.02 -14.57 -0.05
C PRO A 40 2.37 -13.19 0.51
N LEU A 41 1.77 -12.83 1.64
CA LEU A 41 2.21 -11.64 2.36
C LEU A 41 3.71 -11.83 2.65
N PRO A 42 4.59 -10.90 2.25
CA PRO A 42 5.92 -10.86 2.84
C PRO A 42 5.73 -10.43 4.30
N LEU A 43 5.41 -11.41 5.15
CA LEU A 43 5.78 -11.38 6.55
C LEU A 43 7.30 -11.61 6.54
N GLU A 44 8.09 -10.79 7.26
CA GLU A 44 9.57 -10.69 7.28
C GLU A 44 10.07 -9.58 6.30
N GLU A 45 10.66 -8.42 6.65
CA GLU A 45 11.18 -7.83 7.88
C GLU A 45 11.22 -6.29 7.72
N GLU A 46 10.63 -5.53 8.65
CA GLU A 46 11.28 -4.31 9.15
C GLU A 46 11.04 -4.24 10.66
N LYS A 47 11.76 -5.11 11.37
CA LYS A 47 11.95 -4.97 12.82
C LYS A 47 12.65 -3.64 13.06
N ASN A 48 11.92 -2.70 13.68
CA ASN A 48 12.39 -1.69 14.62
C ASN A 48 13.92 -1.41 14.63
N ASP A 49 14.38 -0.41 13.88
CA ASP A 49 15.70 0.18 14.08
C ASP A 49 15.63 1.71 14.26
N TYR A 50 14.71 2.18 15.12
CA TYR A 50 14.92 3.43 15.87
C TYR A 50 15.75 3.12 17.13
N LYS A 51 16.95 2.57 16.92
CA LYS A 51 17.99 2.59 17.94
C LYS A 51 18.66 3.96 17.87
N CYS A 52 18.26 4.83 18.78
CA CYS A 52 18.79 6.17 18.98
C CYS A 52 20.29 6.22 18.73
N ARG A 53 20.63 7.01 17.72
CA ARG A 53 21.97 7.45 17.32
C ARG A 53 22.82 7.75 18.55
N THR A 54 23.87 6.95 18.68
CA THR A 54 25.00 7.10 19.59
C THR A 54 25.28 8.56 19.96
N SER A 55 25.15 8.89 21.25
CA SER A 55 25.63 10.16 21.76
C SER A 55 26.53 9.92 22.96
N TYR A 56 27.79 10.31 22.77
CA TYR A 56 28.86 10.56 23.74
C TYR A 56 29.82 9.42 24.13
N ARG A 57 30.83 9.26 23.27
CA ARG A 57 32.28 9.18 23.61
C ARG A 57 33.03 9.50 22.31
N VAL A 58 33.97 10.44 22.20
CA VAL A 58 35.26 10.70 22.89
C VAL A 58 35.77 12.09 22.38
N PRO A 59 36.89 12.70 22.82
CA PRO A 59 38.06 12.21 23.57
C PRO A 59 38.00 12.42 25.09
#